data_AF-A0A0K2TTV7-F1
#
_entry.id   AF-A0A0K2TTV7-F1
#
_cell.length_a   1.000
_cell.length_b   1.000
_cell.length_c   1.000
_cell.angle_alpha   90.00
_cell.angle_beta   90.00
_cell.angle_gamma   90.00
#
_symmetry.space_group_name_H-M   'P 1'
#
loop_
_entity.id
_entity.type
_entity.pdbx_description
1 polymer ?
#
loop_
_entity_poly.entity_id
_entity_poly.type
_entity_poly.pdbx_seq_one_letter_code
_entity_poly.pdbx_strand_id
1 'polypeptide(L)'
;SKMRLQLQLAPSLEHQVAAMLSILVRYNWKQFSVVTSEIAGHDDFIQAVRDKVAEMREHFSFKIQVEVKVTSREEMAIVKHSETRILLLYSTRAEGENIMRWAKEFDLTGNSYVWITTQSVIGEGREALPEFPAGMLGVNFDTSLEHLVKQIPTAMKVFAHGVEAYLSDPQNKVTDLVPELSCNMTTSASNELESRWSFGERFHRYLRNVTIKNSEFAKPHIDFLPDGTLKSVELKIMNLRPGVWSNLVWEEIGVWQSYKKESNGLDIKDIVWPGHSHVPPQGVPEKFDLTVGFLEEPPFINLSPPDPITGRCNVDRGVPCRIPNGSSGNATSGASIMKNDTTSQCCSGLCIDLLAKFADDLQFEYDLIRVEDPKWGILINGKWNGLMSSLVEKKFDMVLTSLKVNGERESVIDFSAPFLESGTTILVAKRTGI
;
A
#
# COMPACT_ATOMS: atom_id res chain seq x y z
N SER A 1 24.98 -15.50 -8.78
CA SER A 1 24.93 -14.24 -8.01
C SER A 1 26.35 -13.83 -7.70
N LYS A 2 26.83 -12.69 -8.23
CA LYS A 2 28.16 -12.14 -7.89
C LYS A 2 28.01 -11.52 -6.50
N MET A 3 28.61 -12.11 -5.46
CA MET A 3 28.63 -11.49 -4.13
C MET A 3 29.38 -10.15 -4.24
N ARG A 4 28.67 -9.05 -4.01
CA ARG A 4 29.28 -7.72 -3.86
C ARG A 4 29.96 -7.70 -2.50
N LEU A 5 31.29 -7.63 -2.46
CA LEU A 5 32.07 -7.51 -1.22
C LEU A 5 32.02 -6.06 -0.77
N GLN A 6 30.94 -5.66 -0.12
CA GLN A 6 30.69 -4.30 0.33
C GLN A 6 30.21 -4.31 1.78
N LEU A 7 30.76 -3.42 2.59
CA LEU A 7 30.22 -3.09 3.90
C LEU A 7 29.65 -1.67 3.86
N GLN A 8 28.43 -1.50 4.34
CA GLN A 8 27.71 -0.24 4.31
C GLN A 8 27.43 0.24 5.72
N LEU A 9 27.95 1.41 6.08
CA LEU A 9 27.67 2.09 7.35
C LEU A 9 26.41 2.98 7.30
N ALA A 10 25.95 3.32 6.11
CA ALA A 10 24.69 4.03 5.94
C ALA A 10 23.51 3.05 6.09
N PRO A 11 22.37 3.47 6.64
CA PRO A 11 21.15 2.66 6.64
C PRO A 11 20.76 2.21 5.22
N SER A 12 20.29 0.97 5.10
CA SER A 12 19.85 0.39 3.81
C SER A 12 18.41 0.80 3.46
N LEU A 13 17.98 0.49 2.23
CA LEU A 13 16.58 0.66 1.83
C LEU A 13 15.63 -0.19 2.69
N GLU A 14 16.03 -1.40 3.06
CA GLU A 14 15.24 -2.26 3.95
C GLU A 14 14.97 -1.61 5.31
N HIS A 15 15.96 -0.89 5.86
CA HIS A 15 15.78 -0.15 7.11
C HIS A 15 14.79 1.01 6.96
N GLN A 16 14.89 1.75 5.86
CA GLN A 16 13.97 2.85 5.57
C GLN A 16 12.54 2.34 5.38
N VAL A 17 12.36 1.26 4.62
CA VAL A 17 11.07 0.58 4.43
C VAL A 17 10.51 0.08 5.76
N ALA A 18 11.32 -0.57 6.60
CA ALA A 18 10.88 -1.03 7.91
C ALA A 18 10.39 0.13 8.80
N ALA A 19 11.08 1.27 8.78
CA ALA A 19 10.63 2.48 9.47
C ALA A 19 9.31 3.00 8.89
N MET A 20 9.17 3.10 7.56
CA MET A 20 7.92 3.53 6.91
C MET A 20 6.75 2.62 7.30
N LEU A 21 6.93 1.30 7.24
CA LEU A 21 5.88 0.35 7.59
C LEU A 21 5.55 0.36 9.09
N SER A 22 6.53 0.65 9.97
CA SER A 22 6.26 0.81 11.41
C SER A 22 5.29 1.96 11.69
N ILE A 23 5.35 3.04 10.91
CA ILE A 23 4.38 4.15 10.98
C ILE A 23 2.98 3.66 10.61
N LEU A 24 2.85 2.87 9.53
CA LEU A 24 1.57 2.31 9.12
C LEU A 24 0.98 1.39 10.20
N VAL A 25 1.80 0.53 10.83
CA VAL A 25 1.34 -0.32 11.94
C VAL A 25 0.83 0.53 13.10
N ARG A 26 1.54 1.60 13.46
CA ARG A 26 1.18 2.48 14.57
C ARG A 26 -0.21 3.10 14.42
N TYR A 27 -0.59 3.49 13.20
CA TYR A 27 -1.90 4.06 12.88
C TYR A 27 -2.90 3.06 12.31
N ASN A 28 -2.58 1.76 12.35
CA ASN A 28 -3.42 0.67 11.84
C ASN A 28 -3.83 0.83 10.36
N TRP A 29 -2.95 1.42 9.54
CA TRP A 29 -3.15 1.53 8.10
C TRP A 29 -2.71 0.27 7.39
N LYS A 30 -3.69 -0.51 6.92
CA LYS A 30 -3.45 -1.81 6.28
C LYS A 30 -3.29 -1.73 4.77
N GLN A 31 -3.79 -0.66 4.15
CA GLN A 31 -3.80 -0.49 2.70
C GLN A 31 -2.94 0.71 2.33
N PHE A 32 -2.04 0.53 1.37
CA PHE A 32 -1.18 1.61 0.87
C PHE A 32 -0.75 1.34 -0.57
N SER A 33 -0.18 2.36 -1.21
CA SER A 33 0.42 2.24 -2.54
C SER A 33 1.87 2.68 -2.53
N VAL A 34 2.64 2.14 -3.46
CA VAL A 34 4.06 2.45 -3.65
C VAL A 34 4.21 3.26 -4.93
N VAL A 35 4.83 4.43 -4.81
CA VAL A 35 5.12 5.33 -5.92
C VAL A 35 6.63 5.52 -5.99
N THR A 36 7.23 5.19 -7.12
CA THR A 36 8.67 5.40 -7.35
C THR A 36 8.92 6.28 -8.57
N SER A 37 10.12 6.86 -8.69
CA SER A 37 10.60 7.50 -9.92
C SER A 37 11.59 6.60 -10.67
N GLU A 38 12.32 7.15 -11.64
CA GLU A 38 13.47 6.51 -12.30
C GLU A 38 14.76 6.54 -11.46
N ILE A 39 14.67 6.91 -10.17
CA ILE A 39 15.82 6.89 -9.27
C ILE A 39 16.47 5.48 -9.23
N ALA A 40 17.81 5.45 -9.20
CA ALA A 40 18.55 4.21 -9.02
C ALA A 40 18.10 3.46 -7.75
N GLY A 41 17.90 2.15 -7.90
CA GLY A 41 17.42 1.27 -6.81
C GLY A 41 15.90 1.31 -6.59
N HIS A 42 15.10 1.86 -7.52
CA HIS A 42 13.64 1.81 -7.39
C HIS A 42 13.09 0.37 -7.33
N ASP A 43 13.66 -0.56 -8.11
CA ASP A 43 13.27 -1.97 -8.07
C ASP A 43 13.66 -2.63 -6.73
N ASP A 44 14.85 -2.29 -6.21
CA ASP A 44 15.31 -2.75 -4.90
C ASP A 44 14.40 -2.23 -3.78
N PHE A 45 13.89 -1.00 -3.89
CA PHE A 45 12.93 -0.43 -2.95
C PHE A 45 11.59 -1.18 -2.97
N ILE A 46 11.03 -1.44 -4.15
CA ILE A 46 9.78 -2.21 -4.29
C ILE A 46 9.96 -3.62 -3.73
N GLN A 47 11.09 -4.27 -4.03
CA GLN A 47 11.39 -5.60 -3.51
C GLN A 47 11.52 -5.58 -1.98
N ALA A 48 12.22 -4.59 -1.40
CA ALA A 48 12.32 -4.43 0.05
C ALA A 48 10.95 -4.23 0.72
N VAL A 49 10.03 -3.47 0.09
CA VAL A 49 8.64 -3.33 0.57
C VAL A 49 7.94 -4.69 0.58
N ARG A 50 8.00 -5.44 -0.51
CA ARG A 50 7.36 -6.77 -0.62
C ARG A 50 7.91 -7.75 0.40
N ASP A 51 9.23 -7.80 0.56
CA ASP A 51 9.89 -8.71 1.50
C ASP A 51 9.52 -8.37 2.95
N LYS A 52 9.50 -7.09 3.33
CA LYS A 52 9.08 -6.66 4.67
C LYS A 52 7.59 -6.87 4.93
N VAL A 53 6.74 -6.66 3.92
CA VAL A 53 5.31 -6.99 4.01
C VAL A 53 5.11 -8.49 4.23
N ALA A 54 5.86 -9.34 3.53
CA ALA A 54 5.81 -10.78 3.71
C ALA A 54 6.29 -11.21 5.10
N GLU A 55 7.39 -10.64 5.59
CA GLU A 55 7.94 -10.88 6.94
C GLU A 55 6.93 -10.56 8.04
N MET A 56 6.18 -9.45 7.90
CA MET A 56 5.23 -9.01 8.92
C MET A 56 3.84 -9.65 8.84
N ARG A 57 3.57 -10.47 7.81
CA ARG A 57 2.24 -11.00 7.50
C ARG A 57 1.54 -11.70 8.68
N GLU A 58 2.31 -12.37 9.54
CA GLU A 58 1.78 -13.07 10.71
C GLU A 58 1.23 -12.12 11.78
N HIS A 59 1.81 -10.93 11.92
CA HIS A 59 1.48 -9.97 12.98
C HIS A 59 0.61 -8.81 12.47
N PHE A 60 0.80 -8.42 11.21
CA PHE A 60 0.05 -7.33 10.58
C PHE A 60 -0.04 -7.55 9.06
N SER A 61 -1.26 -7.80 8.57
CA SER A 61 -1.49 -8.04 7.15
C SER A 61 -1.66 -6.73 6.39
N PHE A 62 -0.65 -6.40 5.59
CA PHE A 62 -0.72 -5.30 4.63
C PHE A 62 -1.34 -5.73 3.29
N LYS A 63 -1.92 -4.77 2.58
CA LYS A 63 -2.38 -4.89 1.19
C LYS A 63 -1.80 -3.74 0.39
N ILE A 64 -0.92 -4.07 -0.56
CA ILE A 64 -0.40 -3.13 -1.54
C ILE A 64 -1.47 -2.96 -2.63
N GLN A 65 -2.02 -1.77 -2.78
CA GLN A 65 -3.10 -1.49 -3.74
C GLN A 65 -2.55 -1.28 -5.15
N VAL A 66 -1.50 -0.47 -5.28
CA VAL A 66 -0.77 -0.31 -6.53
C VAL A 66 0.70 -0.03 -6.29
N GLU A 67 1.54 -0.53 -7.19
CA GLU A 67 2.95 -0.19 -7.31
C GLU A 67 3.14 0.47 -8.67
N VAL A 68 3.60 1.72 -8.69
CA VAL A 68 3.74 2.47 -9.94
C VAL A 68 5.05 3.23 -9.96
N LYS A 69 5.77 3.10 -11.07
CA LYS A 69 6.88 3.98 -11.40
C LYS A 69 6.33 5.15 -12.19
N VAL A 70 6.41 6.35 -11.63
CA VAL A 70 5.88 7.58 -12.21
C VAL A 70 7.01 8.37 -12.86
N THR A 71 6.94 8.47 -14.17
CA THR A 71 7.85 9.17 -15.08
C THR A 71 7.11 10.26 -15.87
N SER A 72 5.79 10.08 -16.06
CA SER A 72 4.91 11.03 -16.72
C SER A 72 3.63 11.31 -15.92
N ARG A 73 2.89 12.34 -16.36
CA ARG A 73 1.63 12.77 -15.73
C ARG A 73 0.54 11.71 -15.81
N GLU A 74 0.47 10.98 -16.91
CA GLU A 74 -0.60 10.01 -17.21
C GLU A 74 -0.57 8.83 -16.22
N GLU A 75 0.61 8.43 -15.77
CA GLU A 75 0.81 7.35 -14.79
C GLU A 75 0.23 7.70 -13.42
N MET A 76 0.09 9.00 -13.10
CA MET A 76 -0.57 9.45 -11.87
C MET A 76 -2.05 9.08 -11.81
N ALA A 77 -2.70 8.92 -12.98
CA ALA A 77 -4.09 8.49 -13.03
C ALA A 77 -4.26 7.11 -12.40
N ILE A 78 -3.27 6.20 -12.54
CA ILE A 78 -3.31 4.86 -11.97
C ILE A 78 -3.45 4.93 -10.43
N VAL A 79 -2.71 5.85 -9.81
CA VAL A 79 -2.77 6.07 -8.35
C VAL A 79 -4.17 6.55 -7.94
N LYS A 80 -4.75 7.50 -8.69
CA LYS A 80 -6.10 8.02 -8.41
C LYS A 80 -7.17 6.93 -8.47
N HIS A 81 -7.11 6.06 -9.48
CA HIS A 81 -8.07 4.95 -9.62
C HIS A 81 -7.90 3.86 -8.55
N SER A 82 -6.76 3.79 -7.85
CA SER A 82 -6.55 2.82 -6.77
C SER A 82 -7.26 3.16 -5.46
N GLU A 83 -7.80 4.38 -5.33
CA GLU A 83 -8.46 4.92 -4.12
C GLU A 83 -7.63 4.84 -2.84
N THR A 84 -6.33 4.62 -2.96
CA THR A 84 -5.39 4.58 -1.84
C THR A 84 -5.29 5.93 -1.14
N ARG A 85 -5.13 5.93 0.18
CA ARG A 85 -4.91 7.15 0.97
C ARG A 85 -3.52 7.27 1.55
N ILE A 86 -2.78 6.17 1.60
CA ILE A 86 -1.42 6.11 2.15
C ILE A 86 -0.46 5.78 1.02
N LEU A 87 0.51 6.65 0.78
CA LEU A 87 1.45 6.54 -0.33
C LEU A 87 2.89 6.55 0.17
N LEU A 88 3.66 5.54 -0.21
CA LEU A 88 5.10 5.48 0.02
C LEU A 88 5.80 6.01 -1.24
N LEU A 89 6.59 7.07 -1.09
CA LEU A 89 7.31 7.72 -2.18
C LEU A 89 8.81 7.46 -2.09
N TYR A 90 9.37 6.84 -3.12
CA TYR A 90 10.82 6.71 -3.32
C TYR A 90 11.25 7.37 -4.63
N SER A 91 11.85 8.55 -4.53
CA SER A 91 12.35 9.31 -5.67
C SER A 91 13.57 10.16 -5.29
N THR A 92 14.18 10.84 -6.25
CA THR A 92 15.05 11.99 -5.92
C THR A 92 14.19 13.18 -5.49
N ARG A 93 14.80 14.17 -4.85
CA ARG A 93 14.14 15.43 -4.48
C ARG A 93 13.55 16.18 -5.68
N ALA A 94 14.26 16.24 -6.81
CA ALA A 94 13.80 16.91 -8.03
C ALA A 94 12.65 16.16 -8.73
N GLU A 95 12.72 14.83 -8.79
CA GLU A 95 11.61 14.02 -9.32
C GLU A 95 10.38 14.08 -8.41
N GLY A 96 10.60 14.08 -7.10
CA GLY A 96 9.54 14.22 -6.10
C GLY A 96 8.76 15.52 -6.25
N GLU A 97 9.42 16.61 -6.65
CA GLU A 97 8.77 17.88 -6.99
C GLU A 97 7.76 17.71 -8.13
N ASN A 98 8.18 17.06 -9.21
CA ASN A 98 7.32 16.80 -10.38
C ASN A 98 6.16 15.87 -10.01
N ILE A 99 6.43 14.82 -9.25
CA ILE A 99 5.42 13.87 -8.75
C ILE A 99 4.39 14.59 -7.89
N MET A 100 4.82 15.43 -6.94
CA MET A 100 3.91 16.19 -6.06
C MET A 100 3.07 17.21 -6.84
N ARG A 101 3.66 17.84 -7.87
CA ARG A 101 2.92 18.73 -8.77
C ARG A 101 1.77 18.00 -9.47
N TRP A 102 2.05 16.84 -10.06
CA TRP A 102 1.00 16.02 -10.68
C TRP A 102 0.01 15.49 -9.65
N ALA A 103 0.47 15.03 -8.48
CA ALA A 103 -0.40 14.57 -7.41
C ALA A 103 -1.41 15.65 -6.99
N LYS A 104 -0.98 16.92 -6.93
CA LYS A 104 -1.87 18.06 -6.64
C LYS A 104 -2.93 18.26 -7.72
N GLU A 105 -2.60 18.10 -9.01
CA GLU A 105 -3.57 18.18 -10.11
C GLU A 105 -4.61 17.06 -10.09
N PHE A 106 -4.26 15.90 -9.54
CA PHE A 106 -5.15 14.75 -9.41
C PHE A 106 -5.90 14.70 -8.06
N ASP A 107 -5.77 15.73 -7.21
CA ASP A 107 -6.33 15.81 -5.85
C ASP A 107 -5.80 14.73 -4.89
N LEU A 108 -4.58 14.25 -5.11
CA LEU A 108 -3.92 13.24 -4.29
C LEU A 108 -3.13 13.85 -3.11
N THR A 109 -3.24 15.15 -2.88
CA THR A 109 -2.58 15.88 -1.77
C THR A 109 -3.60 16.50 -0.80
N GLY A 110 -4.87 16.10 -0.89
CA GLY A 110 -5.93 16.55 -0.01
C GLY A 110 -5.79 16.05 1.44
N ASN A 111 -6.69 16.49 2.31
CA ASN A 111 -6.62 16.26 3.76
C ASN A 111 -6.66 14.78 4.19
N SER A 112 -7.14 13.89 3.30
CA SER A 112 -7.20 12.45 3.54
C SER A 112 -5.97 11.69 3.05
N TYR A 113 -5.02 12.32 2.35
CA TYR A 113 -3.88 11.65 1.73
C TYR A 113 -2.60 11.87 2.52
N VAL A 114 -1.96 10.78 2.92
CA VAL A 114 -0.67 10.80 3.61
C VAL A 114 0.41 10.30 2.67
N TRP A 115 1.41 11.14 2.45
CA TRP A 115 2.62 10.77 1.72
C TRP A 115 3.77 10.58 2.70
N ILE A 116 4.40 9.41 2.64
CA ILE A 116 5.58 9.05 3.44
C ILE A 116 6.75 8.87 2.48
N THR A 117 7.86 9.55 2.72
CA THR A 117 9.01 9.55 1.81
C THR A 117 10.33 9.20 2.48
N THR A 118 11.35 8.94 1.67
CA THR A 118 12.71 8.56 2.07
C THR A 118 13.65 9.76 2.11
N GLN A 119 14.87 9.52 2.61
CA GLN A 119 15.89 10.57 2.76
C GLN A 119 16.25 11.24 1.43
N SER A 120 16.14 10.52 0.32
CA SER A 120 16.41 11.02 -1.04
C SER A 120 15.49 12.16 -1.49
N VAL A 121 14.30 12.27 -0.92
CA VAL A 121 13.32 13.35 -1.22
C VAL A 121 13.48 14.52 -0.25
N ILE A 122 13.76 14.22 1.02
CA ILE A 122 14.00 15.25 2.05
C ILE A 122 15.28 16.03 1.71
N GLY A 123 16.37 15.33 1.41
CA GLY A 123 17.68 15.92 1.12
C GLY A 123 18.37 16.52 2.36
N GLU A 124 19.36 17.39 2.13
CA GLU A 124 20.20 17.96 3.20
C GLU A 124 19.59 19.20 3.87
N GLY A 125 18.60 19.84 3.23
CA GLY A 125 17.96 21.06 3.72
C GLY A 125 16.67 20.80 4.49
N ARG A 126 16.38 21.63 5.50
CA ARG A 126 15.10 21.58 6.24
C ARG A 126 13.94 22.22 5.47
N GLU A 127 14.22 23.14 4.55
CA GLU A 127 13.19 23.77 3.73
C GLU A 127 12.66 22.79 2.69
N ALA A 128 11.33 22.70 2.59
CA ALA A 128 10.68 21.89 1.57
C ALA A 128 10.45 22.68 0.28
N LEU A 129 10.24 21.94 -0.81
CA LEU A 129 9.82 22.52 -2.08
C LEU A 129 8.35 22.96 -1.99
N PRO A 130 7.93 24.03 -2.70
CA PRO A 130 6.56 24.56 -2.64
C PRO A 130 5.46 23.54 -2.98
N GLU A 131 5.78 22.54 -3.79
CA GLU A 131 4.87 21.49 -4.23
C GLU A 131 4.55 20.48 -3.12
N PHE A 132 5.38 20.39 -2.06
CA PHE A 132 5.23 19.37 -1.03
C PHE A 132 4.12 19.77 -0.04
N PRO A 133 3.06 18.96 0.14
CA PRO A 133 1.96 19.31 1.03
C PRO A 133 2.32 19.24 2.50
N ALA A 134 1.70 20.10 3.32
CA ALA A 134 1.78 19.99 4.77
C ALA A 134 1.27 18.61 5.23
N GLY A 135 1.93 18.04 6.23
CA GLY A 135 1.59 16.73 6.78
C GLY A 135 2.24 15.54 6.09
N MET A 136 3.12 15.77 5.10
CA MET A 136 4.04 14.71 4.64
C MET A 136 4.89 14.20 5.80
N LEU A 137 5.17 12.90 5.76
CA LEU A 137 6.10 12.23 6.66
C LEU A 137 7.35 11.83 5.90
N GLY A 138 8.47 11.79 6.60
CA GLY A 138 9.76 11.49 6.01
C GLY A 138 10.61 10.62 6.92
N VAL A 139 11.27 9.61 6.36
CA VAL A 139 12.31 8.84 7.04
C VAL A 139 13.66 9.41 6.62
N ASN A 140 14.41 9.93 7.59
CA ASN A 140 15.65 10.67 7.39
C ASN A 140 16.80 10.01 8.14
N PHE A 141 18.00 10.08 7.57
CA PHE A 141 19.26 9.92 8.28
C PHE A 141 20.24 10.97 7.77
N ASP A 142 21.14 11.41 8.64
CA ASP A 142 22.01 12.53 8.34
C ASP A 142 23.02 12.19 7.22
N THR A 143 22.85 12.83 6.06
CA THR A 143 23.73 12.71 4.90
C THR A 143 24.69 13.90 4.76
N SER A 144 24.68 14.84 5.70
CA SER A 144 25.53 16.02 5.63
C SER A 144 27.02 15.65 5.61
N LEU A 145 27.83 16.49 4.96
CA LEU A 145 29.28 16.32 4.92
C LEU A 145 29.88 16.22 6.34
N GLU A 146 29.36 17.01 7.29
CA GLU A 146 29.81 16.97 8.68
C GLU A 146 29.59 15.60 9.33
N HIS A 147 28.39 15.02 9.13
CA HIS A 147 28.09 13.69 9.64
C HIS A 147 28.93 12.62 8.92
N LEU A 148 29.12 12.74 7.61
CA LEU A 148 29.94 11.82 6.82
C LEU A 148 31.40 11.79 7.34
N VAL A 149 31.99 12.96 7.61
CA VAL A 149 33.33 13.08 8.19
C VAL A 149 33.41 12.44 9.58
N LYS A 150 32.35 12.56 10.40
CA LYS A 150 32.27 11.90 11.71
C LYS A 150 32.21 10.37 11.62
N GLN A 151 31.79 9.80 10.48
CA GLN A 151 31.77 8.34 10.27
C GLN A 151 33.10 7.75 9.78
N ILE A 152 34.04 8.58 9.29
CA ILE A 152 35.36 8.09 8.83
C ILE A 152 36.13 7.34 9.92
N PRO A 153 36.27 7.86 11.16
CA PRO A 153 36.96 7.13 12.23
C PRO A 153 36.30 5.78 12.56
N THR A 154 34.97 5.70 12.45
CA THR A 154 34.22 4.46 12.63
C THR A 154 34.57 3.44 11.55
N ALA A 155 34.58 3.86 10.28
CA ALA A 155 35.02 3.02 9.17
C ALA A 155 36.46 2.52 9.34
N MET A 156 37.37 3.40 9.79
CA MET A 156 38.75 3.04 10.07
C MET A 156 38.86 2.01 11.21
N LYS A 157 38.04 2.11 12.25
CA LYS A 157 37.97 1.11 13.32
C LYS A 157 37.49 -0.24 12.80
N VAL A 158 36.48 -0.27 11.93
CA VAL A 158 35.98 -1.52 11.30
C VAL A 158 37.11 -2.17 10.52
N PHE A 159 37.81 -1.40 9.70
CA PHE A 159 38.93 -1.88 8.92
C PHE A 159 40.08 -2.40 9.81
N ALA A 160 40.50 -1.62 10.80
CA ALA A 160 41.60 -1.97 11.69
C ALA A 160 41.34 -3.25 12.49
N HIS A 161 40.16 -3.39 13.11
CA HIS A 161 39.78 -4.59 13.83
C HIS A 161 39.63 -5.81 12.91
N GLY A 162 39.15 -5.62 11.68
CA GLY A 162 39.07 -6.72 10.71
C GLY A 162 40.44 -7.19 10.24
N VAL A 163 41.38 -6.26 10.02
CA VAL A 163 42.79 -6.60 9.72
C VAL A 163 43.43 -7.32 10.89
N GLU A 164 43.26 -6.82 12.12
CA GLU A 164 43.78 -7.45 13.34
C GLU A 164 43.24 -8.88 13.50
N ALA A 165 41.93 -9.08 13.32
CA ALA A 165 41.29 -10.39 13.38
C ALA A 165 41.81 -11.34 12.27
N TYR A 166 42.01 -10.81 11.06
CA TYR A 166 42.55 -11.57 9.94
C TYR A 166 43.98 -12.06 10.19
N LEU A 167 44.86 -11.16 10.66
CA LEU A 167 46.27 -11.45 10.94
C LEU A 167 46.47 -12.34 12.17
N SER A 168 45.55 -12.26 13.13
CA SER A 168 45.59 -13.09 14.35
C SER A 168 45.24 -14.56 14.07
N ASP A 169 44.55 -14.84 12.96
CA ASP A 169 44.19 -16.20 12.57
C ASP A 169 45.41 -16.96 11.99
N PRO A 170 45.84 -18.08 12.61
CA PRO A 170 46.97 -18.87 12.11
C PRO A 170 46.83 -19.34 10.66
N GLN A 171 45.61 -19.48 10.14
CA GLN A 171 45.36 -19.89 8.75
C GLN A 171 45.74 -18.83 7.70
N ASN A 172 45.96 -17.59 8.13
CA ASN A 172 46.25 -16.45 7.26
C ASN A 172 47.71 -15.95 7.37
N LYS A 173 48.57 -16.64 8.13
CA LYS A 173 49.97 -16.22 8.36
C LYS A 173 50.84 -16.12 7.09
N VAL A 174 50.42 -16.73 5.98
CA VAL A 174 51.19 -16.79 4.72
C VAL A 174 50.62 -15.84 3.65
N THR A 175 49.56 -15.09 3.95
CA THR A 175 48.87 -14.27 2.94
C THR A 175 49.29 -12.81 3.02
N ASP A 176 49.77 -12.26 1.91
CA ASP A 176 49.96 -10.81 1.77
C ASP A 176 48.59 -10.13 1.61
N LEU A 177 48.41 -9.01 2.32
CA LEU A 177 47.23 -8.15 2.22
C LEU A 177 47.33 -7.14 1.07
N VAL A 178 48.45 -7.10 0.34
CA VAL A 178 48.62 -6.28 -0.85
C VAL A 178 47.90 -6.92 -2.05
N PRO A 179 46.80 -6.34 -2.55
CA PRO A 179 46.20 -6.82 -3.77
C PRO A 179 47.03 -6.34 -4.97
N GLU A 180 47.67 -7.26 -5.70
CA GLU A 180 48.39 -6.97 -6.96
C GLU A 180 47.42 -6.70 -8.13
N LEU A 181 46.41 -5.86 -7.90
CA LEU A 181 45.38 -5.53 -8.89
C LEU A 181 45.83 -4.32 -9.72
N SER A 182 45.76 -4.44 -11.05
CA SER A 182 46.04 -3.35 -11.99
C SER A 182 44.85 -3.13 -12.93
N CYS A 183 44.46 -1.87 -13.11
CA CYS A 183 43.45 -1.47 -14.10
C CYS A 183 44.04 -1.32 -15.52
N ASN A 184 45.36 -1.36 -15.68
CA ASN A 184 46.04 -1.21 -16.97
C ASN A 184 46.17 -2.58 -17.65
N MET A 185 45.09 -3.06 -18.24
CA MET A 185 45.16 -4.21 -19.16
C MET A 185 45.46 -3.73 -20.58
N THR A 186 46.74 -3.65 -20.94
CA THR A 186 47.14 -3.73 -22.35
C THR A 186 47.17 -5.20 -22.75
N THR A 187 46.20 -5.59 -23.57
CA THR A 187 46.07 -6.93 -24.15
C THR A 187 47.36 -7.35 -24.87
N SER A 188 48.10 -8.32 -24.30
CA SER A 188 48.92 -9.33 -25.02
C SER A 188 50.03 -9.88 -24.13
N ALA A 189 49.70 -10.73 -23.15
CA ALA A 189 50.61 -11.80 -22.74
C ALA A 189 49.87 -12.85 -21.92
N SER A 190 50.24 -14.08 -22.19
CA SER A 190 49.72 -15.37 -21.71
C SER A 190 49.91 -15.66 -20.21
N ASN A 191 49.85 -14.66 -19.34
CA ASN A 191 49.78 -14.86 -17.90
C ASN A 191 48.46 -14.25 -17.42
N GLU A 192 47.56 -15.10 -16.95
CA GLU A 192 46.31 -14.71 -16.27
C GLU A 192 46.65 -13.86 -15.03
N LEU A 193 46.88 -12.56 -15.23
CA LEU A 193 46.98 -11.64 -14.11
C LEU A 193 45.59 -11.59 -13.48
N GLU A 194 45.46 -12.16 -12.29
CA GLU A 194 44.17 -12.37 -11.64
C GLU A 194 43.44 -11.02 -11.48
N SER A 195 42.35 -10.82 -12.22
CA SER A 195 41.45 -9.67 -12.05
C SER A 195 40.66 -9.71 -10.72
N ARG A 196 40.99 -10.67 -9.84
CA ARG A 196 40.33 -10.95 -8.57
C ARG A 196 41.40 -11.19 -7.54
N TRP A 197 41.27 -10.54 -6.39
CA TRP A 197 42.13 -10.84 -5.26
C TRP A 197 41.70 -12.17 -4.63
N SER A 198 42.53 -13.20 -4.76
CA SER A 198 42.26 -14.58 -4.31
C SER A 198 41.90 -14.70 -2.82
N PHE A 199 42.42 -13.79 -1.97
CA PHE A 199 42.10 -13.74 -0.53
C PHE A 199 40.98 -12.77 -0.17
N GLY A 200 40.45 -12.00 -1.13
CA GLY A 200 39.51 -10.90 -0.86
C GLY A 200 38.19 -11.33 -0.23
N GLU A 201 37.62 -12.45 -0.67
CA GLU A 201 36.38 -12.99 -0.07
C GLU A 201 36.60 -13.46 1.37
N ARG A 202 37.77 -14.05 1.64
CA ARG A 202 38.16 -14.46 2.99
C ARG A 202 38.35 -13.22 3.86
N PHE A 203 39.13 -12.25 3.43
CA PHE A 203 39.38 -11.00 4.15
C PHE A 203 38.08 -10.23 4.43
N HIS A 204 37.20 -10.11 3.45
CA HIS A 204 35.88 -9.50 3.61
C HIS A 204 35.05 -10.15 4.72
N ARG A 205 35.15 -11.48 4.91
CA ARG A 205 34.46 -12.19 5.99
C ARG A 205 34.94 -11.73 7.37
N TYR A 206 36.23 -11.45 7.55
CA TYR A 206 36.76 -10.90 8.81
C TYR A 206 36.27 -9.47 9.02
N LEU A 207 36.29 -8.62 7.99
CA LEU A 207 35.76 -7.26 8.07
C LEU A 207 34.27 -7.25 8.45
N ARG A 208 33.46 -8.13 7.85
CA ARG A 208 32.01 -8.24 8.13
C ARG A 208 31.72 -8.72 9.55
N ASN A 209 32.59 -9.58 10.10
CA ASN A 209 32.41 -10.16 11.43
C ASN A 209 32.98 -9.28 12.57
N VAL A 210 33.36 -8.04 12.27
CA VAL A 210 33.81 -7.08 13.29
C VAL A 210 32.62 -6.58 14.11
N THR A 211 32.83 -6.51 15.43
CA THR A 211 31.91 -5.88 16.39
C THR A 211 32.62 -4.70 17.06
N ILE A 212 32.11 -3.49 16.88
CA ILE A 212 32.68 -2.28 17.52
C ILE A 212 31.74 -1.77 18.60
N LYS A 213 32.30 -1.54 19.79
CA LYS A 213 31.57 -0.85 20.85
C LYS A 213 31.30 0.60 20.45
N ASN A 214 30.04 0.99 20.54
CA ASN A 214 29.64 2.36 20.31
C ASN A 214 30.21 3.28 21.41
N SER A 215 30.52 4.53 21.07
CA SER A 215 30.96 5.52 22.05
C SER A 215 29.86 5.90 23.03
N GLU A 216 28.60 5.77 22.62
CA GLU A 216 27.43 6.01 23.45
C GLU A 216 26.95 4.69 24.08
N PHE A 217 26.95 4.60 25.41
CA PHE A 217 26.56 3.39 26.15
C PHE A 217 25.13 2.90 25.84
N ALA A 218 24.23 3.80 25.43
CA ALA A 218 22.84 3.48 25.11
C ALA A 218 22.65 2.93 23.68
N LYS A 219 23.65 3.05 22.81
CA LYS A 219 23.56 2.59 21.42
C LYS A 219 24.14 1.20 21.25
N PRO A 220 23.53 0.35 20.40
CA PRO A 220 24.05 -0.99 20.13
C PRO A 220 25.43 -0.92 19.47
N HIS A 221 26.13 -2.05 19.55
CA HIS A 221 27.39 -2.24 18.84
C HIS A 221 27.19 -2.14 17.32
N ILE A 222 28.26 -1.76 16.63
CA ILE A 222 28.28 -1.74 15.16
C ILE A 222 28.63 -3.14 14.71
N ASP A 223 27.63 -3.81 14.13
CA ASP A 223 27.68 -5.16 13.59
C ASP A 223 27.04 -5.18 12.19
N PHE A 224 27.46 -6.13 11.35
CA PHE A 224 26.95 -6.26 9.99
C PHE A 224 26.11 -7.54 9.80
N LEU A 225 25.11 -7.44 8.94
CA LEU A 225 24.33 -8.56 8.41
C LEU A 225 25.14 -9.33 7.34
N PRO A 226 24.71 -10.54 6.94
CA PRO A 226 25.42 -11.35 5.96
C PRO A 226 25.62 -10.67 4.59
N ASP A 227 24.72 -9.77 4.22
CA ASP A 227 24.73 -8.94 3.01
C ASP A 227 25.70 -7.74 3.11
N GLY A 228 26.26 -7.45 4.28
CA GLY A 228 27.17 -6.34 4.54
C GLY A 228 26.51 -5.04 4.98
N THR A 229 25.20 -5.01 5.21
CA THR A 229 24.50 -3.85 5.78
C THR A 229 24.56 -3.84 7.30
N LEU A 230 24.31 -2.71 7.94
CA LEU A 230 24.27 -2.62 9.40
C LEU A 230 23.13 -3.45 9.98
N LYS A 231 23.37 -4.16 11.08
CA LYS A 231 22.33 -4.91 11.81
C LYS A 231 21.42 -4.00 12.64
N SER A 232 21.95 -2.89 13.15
CA SER A 232 21.24 -2.01 14.06
C SER A 232 21.41 -0.57 13.63
N VAL A 233 20.29 0.11 13.37
CA VAL A 233 20.28 1.50 12.90
C VAL A 233 19.23 2.31 13.66
N GLU A 234 19.45 3.61 13.66
CA GLU A 234 18.50 4.62 14.14
C GLU A 234 18.21 5.58 12.99
N LEU A 235 16.93 5.80 12.72
CA LEU A 235 16.42 6.69 11.69
C LEU A 235 15.59 7.78 12.35
N LYS A 236 15.64 8.99 11.80
CA LYS A 236 14.82 10.12 12.25
C LYS A 236 13.50 10.13 11.48
N ILE A 237 12.41 10.34 12.20
CA ILE A 237 11.10 10.56 11.61
C ILE A 237 10.85 12.06 11.55
N MET A 238 10.58 12.54 10.35
CA MET A 238 10.37 13.94 10.02
C MET A 238 8.90 14.17 9.65
N ASN A 239 8.35 15.34 9.99
CA ASN A 239 7.05 15.79 9.54
C ASN A 239 7.18 17.17 8.91
N LEU A 240 6.53 17.35 7.76
CA LEU A 240 6.52 18.61 7.06
C LEU A 240 5.41 19.51 7.61
N ARG A 241 5.80 20.57 8.32
CA ARG A 241 4.85 21.45 9.02
C ARG A 241 5.17 22.94 8.84
N PRO A 242 4.20 23.84 9.06
CA PRO A 242 4.45 25.29 8.98
C PRO A 242 5.51 25.72 10.00
N GLY A 243 6.56 26.37 9.51
CA GLY A 243 7.57 27.03 10.32
C GLY A 243 7.13 28.41 10.78
N VAL A 244 8.06 29.12 11.43
CA VAL A 244 7.82 30.45 12.05
C VAL A 244 7.34 31.50 11.05
N TRP A 245 7.75 31.39 9.78
CA TRP A 245 7.39 32.33 8.70
C TRP A 245 6.37 31.77 7.71
N SER A 246 5.57 30.77 8.13
CA SER A 246 4.57 30.08 7.28
C SER A 246 5.15 29.32 6.09
N ASN A 247 6.47 29.20 5.97
CA ASN A 247 7.13 28.27 5.05
C ASN A 247 7.08 26.85 5.62
N LEU A 248 6.92 25.85 4.77
CA LEU A 248 6.94 24.46 5.21
C LEU A 248 8.38 24.00 5.48
N VAL A 249 8.60 23.45 6.66
CA VAL A 249 9.90 22.95 7.10
C VAL A 249 9.78 21.53 7.62
N TRP A 250 10.76 20.71 7.26
CA TRP A 250 10.93 19.37 7.81
C TRP A 250 11.43 19.46 9.24
N GLU A 251 10.61 18.99 10.17
CA GLU A 251 10.97 18.95 11.58
C GLU A 251 11.00 17.52 12.11
N GLU A 252 11.97 17.25 12.98
CA GLU A 252 12.13 15.95 13.62
C GLU A 252 11.04 15.77 14.68
N ILE A 253 10.19 14.76 14.48
CA ILE A 253 9.08 14.41 15.38
C ILE A 253 9.36 13.14 16.17
N GLY A 254 10.36 12.36 15.80
CA GLY A 254 10.61 11.08 16.44
C GLY A 254 11.82 10.34 15.90
N VAL A 255 12.04 9.15 16.44
CA VAL A 255 13.08 8.22 16.01
C VAL A 255 12.51 6.83 15.83
N TRP A 256 13.05 6.11 14.86
CA TRP A 256 12.83 4.69 14.66
C TRP A 256 14.14 3.93 14.88
N GLN A 257 14.11 2.90 15.71
CA GLN A 257 15.28 2.12 16.13
C GLN A 257 15.07 0.64 15.83
N SER A 258 15.84 0.08 14.89
CA SER A 258 15.61 -1.30 14.40
C SER A 258 15.83 -2.39 15.47
N TYR A 259 16.56 -2.07 16.53
CA TYR A 259 16.93 -2.99 17.61
C TYR A 259 15.96 -2.94 18.80
N LYS A 260 15.00 -2.00 18.82
CA LYS A 260 13.97 -1.93 19.86
C LYS A 260 12.73 -2.70 19.42
N LYS A 261 12.25 -3.60 20.28
CA LYS A 261 11.03 -4.39 20.03
C LYS A 261 9.75 -3.69 20.48
N GLU A 262 9.84 -2.83 21.48
CA GLU A 262 8.69 -2.07 21.99
C GLU A 262 8.18 -1.10 20.91
N SER A 263 6.86 -1.04 20.73
CA SER A 263 6.21 -0.17 19.74
C SER A 263 6.78 -0.27 18.31
N ASN A 264 7.30 -1.45 17.92
CA ASN A 264 8.00 -1.68 16.65
C ASN A 264 9.21 -0.75 16.44
N GLY A 265 9.85 -0.33 17.53
CA GLY A 265 11.01 0.55 17.53
C GLY A 265 10.68 2.01 17.24
N LEU A 266 9.40 2.38 17.18
CA LEU A 266 8.94 3.70 16.77
C LEU A 266 8.54 4.56 17.98
N ASP A 267 9.20 5.69 18.15
CA ASP A 267 8.86 6.73 19.15
C ASP A 267 8.65 8.06 18.43
N ILE A 268 7.41 8.57 18.43
CA ILE A 268 7.02 9.79 17.71
C ILE A 268 6.16 10.68 18.62
N LYS A 269 6.38 11.99 18.50
CA LYS A 269 5.65 13.08 19.16
C LYS A 269 4.46 13.57 18.31
N ASP A 270 4.02 14.80 18.54
CA ASP A 270 2.91 15.40 17.80
C ASP A 270 3.20 15.53 16.30
N ILE A 271 2.23 15.07 15.50
CA ILE A 271 2.25 15.13 14.04
C ILE A 271 1.22 16.16 13.59
N VAL A 272 1.61 17.03 12.67
CA VAL A 272 0.67 17.82 11.88
C VAL A 272 0.30 16.98 10.67
N TRP A 273 -0.99 16.68 10.54
CA TRP A 273 -1.54 15.91 9.43
C TRP A 273 -1.95 16.83 8.27
N PRO A 274 -2.18 16.26 7.08
CA PRO A 274 -2.75 16.99 5.96
C PRO A 274 -3.98 17.82 6.37
N GLY A 275 -4.10 19.03 5.83
CA GLY A 275 -5.13 19.98 6.24
C GLY A 275 -4.88 20.69 7.58
N HIS A 276 -3.65 20.61 8.12
CA HIS A 276 -3.27 21.18 9.43
C HIS A 276 -4.03 20.55 10.61
N SER A 277 -4.44 19.29 10.45
CA SER A 277 -5.14 18.53 11.49
C SER A 277 -4.15 17.97 12.52
N HIS A 278 -4.62 17.75 13.75
CA HIS A 278 -3.91 16.97 14.77
C HIS A 278 -4.41 15.52 14.86
N VAL A 279 -5.46 15.18 14.10
CA VAL A 279 -6.05 13.85 14.05
C VAL A 279 -5.55 13.11 12.81
N PRO A 280 -5.03 11.86 12.95
CA PRO A 280 -4.58 11.08 11.81
C PRO A 280 -5.73 10.78 10.85
N PRO A 281 -5.50 10.83 9.53
CA PRO A 281 -6.45 10.32 8.56
C PRO A 281 -6.75 8.84 8.80
N GLN A 282 -7.97 8.38 8.49
CA GLN A 282 -8.35 6.98 8.68
C GLN A 282 -7.56 6.01 7.76
N GLY A 283 -6.88 6.52 6.74
CA GLY A 283 -6.10 5.72 5.79
C GLY A 283 -6.96 4.92 4.81
N VAL A 284 -8.27 5.15 4.82
CA VAL A 284 -9.25 4.66 3.85
C VAL A 284 -10.01 5.85 3.28
N PRO A 285 -10.50 5.79 2.02
CA PRO A 285 -11.54 6.67 1.52
C PRO A 285 -12.62 6.94 2.56
N GLU A 286 -12.93 8.23 2.74
CA GLU A 286 -13.98 8.70 3.64
C GLU A 286 -15.35 8.15 3.23
N LYS A 287 -15.48 7.76 1.96
CA LYS A 287 -16.61 7.07 1.35
C LYS A 287 -16.10 6.17 0.22
N PHE A 288 -16.48 4.89 0.21
CA PHE A 288 -16.38 4.04 -0.98
C PHE A 288 -17.76 4.01 -1.63
N ASP A 289 -17.84 4.26 -2.94
CA ASP A 289 -19.08 4.17 -3.70
C ASP A 289 -19.22 2.74 -4.26
N LEU A 290 -20.08 1.93 -3.65
CA LEU A 290 -20.29 0.55 -4.06
C LEU A 290 -21.42 0.43 -5.07
N THR A 291 -21.18 -0.29 -6.16
CA THR A 291 -22.24 -0.69 -7.09
C THR A 291 -22.86 -1.99 -6.58
N VAL A 292 -24.08 -1.92 -6.05
CA VAL A 292 -24.78 -3.05 -5.44
C VAL A 292 -25.82 -3.61 -6.41
N GLY A 293 -25.60 -4.86 -6.82
CA GLY A 293 -26.54 -5.59 -7.65
C GLY A 293 -27.68 -6.21 -6.83
N PHE A 294 -28.89 -6.20 -7.38
CA PHE A 294 -30.01 -6.91 -6.77
C PHE A 294 -30.92 -7.59 -7.80
N LEU A 295 -31.75 -8.51 -7.29
CA LEU A 295 -32.89 -9.09 -7.99
C LEU A 295 -34.14 -8.90 -7.13
N GLU A 296 -35.25 -8.55 -7.78
CA GLU A 296 -36.56 -8.37 -7.14
C GLU A 296 -37.10 -9.72 -6.64
N GLU A 297 -37.40 -9.79 -5.34
CA GLU A 297 -38.03 -10.95 -4.71
C GLU A 297 -38.75 -10.52 -3.42
N PRO A 298 -40.08 -10.34 -3.44
CA PRO A 298 -40.86 -10.09 -2.23
C PRO A 298 -40.77 -11.30 -1.26
N PRO A 299 -40.59 -11.08 0.05
CA PRO A 299 -40.58 -9.81 0.78
C PRO A 299 -39.17 -9.20 0.99
N PHE A 300 -38.13 -9.76 0.39
CA PHE A 300 -36.75 -9.34 0.57
C PHE A 300 -36.45 -7.99 -0.11
N ILE A 301 -36.91 -7.84 -1.36
CA ILE A 301 -36.81 -6.61 -2.15
C ILE A 301 -38.08 -6.44 -2.97
N ASN A 302 -38.77 -5.33 -2.74
CA ASN A 302 -39.97 -4.90 -3.44
C ASN A 302 -39.65 -3.64 -4.26
N LEU A 303 -40.26 -3.55 -5.44
CA LEU A 303 -40.21 -2.36 -6.28
C LEU A 303 -41.52 -1.58 -6.21
N SER A 304 -41.41 -0.26 -6.10
CA SER A 304 -42.54 0.66 -6.21
C SER A 304 -42.16 1.87 -7.05
N PRO A 305 -43.11 2.48 -7.79
CA PRO A 305 -42.84 3.73 -8.48
C PRO A 305 -42.53 4.85 -7.47
N PRO A 306 -41.66 5.81 -7.81
CA PRO A 306 -41.48 7.02 -7.02
C PRO A 306 -42.74 7.87 -7.07
N ASP A 307 -42.88 8.78 -6.10
CA ASP A 307 -43.98 9.74 -6.05
C ASP A 307 -44.00 10.59 -7.35
N PRO A 308 -45.15 10.68 -8.05
CA PRO A 308 -45.23 11.29 -9.37
C PRO A 308 -45.04 12.82 -9.36
N ILE A 309 -45.10 13.47 -8.20
CA ILE A 309 -44.97 14.93 -8.06
C ILE A 309 -43.57 15.28 -7.56
N THR A 310 -43.09 14.58 -6.54
CA THR A 310 -41.83 14.87 -5.86
C THR A 310 -40.65 14.06 -6.37
N GLY A 311 -40.90 12.95 -7.08
CA GLY A 311 -39.87 12.01 -7.54
C GLY A 311 -39.18 11.25 -6.41
N ARG A 312 -39.70 11.31 -5.18
CA ARG A 312 -39.10 10.69 -3.98
C ARG A 312 -39.80 9.38 -3.63
N CYS A 313 -39.12 8.54 -2.85
CA CYS A 313 -39.69 7.31 -2.32
C CYS A 313 -40.54 7.63 -1.08
N ASN A 314 -41.86 7.37 -1.17
CA ASN A 314 -42.84 7.68 -0.12
C ASN A 314 -42.94 6.62 0.99
N VAL A 315 -42.27 5.47 0.85
CA VAL A 315 -42.22 4.45 1.90
C VAL A 315 -41.16 4.86 2.91
N ASP A 316 -41.45 4.82 4.21
CA ASP A 316 -40.55 5.27 5.31
C ASP A 316 -39.13 4.65 5.31
N ARG A 317 -38.87 3.67 4.42
CA ARG A 317 -37.56 3.02 4.20
C ARG A 317 -37.25 2.70 2.73
N GLY A 318 -37.93 3.35 1.79
CA GLY A 318 -37.69 3.14 0.36
C GLY A 318 -36.46 3.92 -0.12
N VAL A 319 -35.50 3.25 -0.76
CA VAL A 319 -34.32 3.88 -1.36
C VAL A 319 -34.42 3.91 -2.89
N PRO A 320 -33.91 4.96 -3.56
CA PRO A 320 -33.85 4.99 -5.02
C PRO A 320 -32.97 3.86 -5.57
N CYS A 321 -33.41 3.24 -6.66
CA CYS A 321 -32.67 2.20 -7.37
C CYS A 321 -32.88 2.30 -8.88
N ARG A 322 -31.91 1.79 -9.66
CA ARG A 322 -31.89 1.90 -11.12
C ARG A 322 -32.27 0.59 -11.79
N ILE A 323 -33.12 0.68 -12.81
CA ILE A 323 -33.56 -0.47 -13.61
C ILE A 323 -33.18 -0.23 -15.07
N PRO A 324 -32.36 -1.12 -15.66
CA PRO A 324 -32.05 -1.07 -17.09
C PRO A 324 -33.32 -1.28 -17.94
N ASN A 325 -33.63 -0.37 -18.87
CA ASN A 325 -34.75 -0.54 -19.82
C ASN A 325 -34.39 -1.55 -20.92
N GLY A 326 -34.32 -2.83 -20.53
CA GLY A 326 -34.30 -3.98 -21.44
C GLY A 326 -35.38 -5.03 -21.09
N SER A 327 -36.22 -4.75 -20.08
CA SER A 327 -36.97 -5.78 -19.37
C SER A 327 -38.41 -5.42 -19.01
N SER A 328 -38.99 -4.36 -19.56
CA SER A 328 -40.44 -4.15 -19.51
C SER A 328 -41.09 -4.94 -20.64
N GLY A 329 -41.57 -6.15 -20.32
CA GLY A 329 -42.53 -6.86 -21.16
C GLY A 329 -43.83 -6.06 -21.23
N ASN A 330 -43.93 -5.16 -22.23
CA ASN A 330 -45.11 -4.73 -22.97
C ASN A 330 -44.73 -3.52 -23.83
N ALA A 331 -44.14 -3.79 -25.00
CA ALA A 331 -43.80 -2.77 -25.99
C ALA A 331 -44.95 -2.62 -27.00
N THR A 332 -45.75 -1.57 -26.86
CA THR A 332 -46.44 -0.98 -28.02
C THR A 332 -45.44 -0.15 -28.83
N SER A 333 -45.38 -0.47 -30.11
CA SER A 333 -44.47 0.00 -31.15
C SER A 333 -44.35 1.53 -31.29
N GLY A 334 -43.12 2.01 -31.35
CA GLY A 334 -42.77 3.35 -31.83
C GLY A 334 -41.27 3.64 -31.65
N ALA A 335 -40.54 3.70 -32.77
CA ALA A 335 -39.07 3.77 -32.82
C ALA A 335 -38.48 5.08 -32.27
N SER A 336 -37.40 4.98 -31.47
CA SER A 336 -36.28 5.93 -31.46
C SER A 336 -35.04 5.29 -30.83
N ILE A 337 -33.88 5.75 -31.30
CA ILE A 337 -32.54 5.15 -31.21
C ILE A 337 -31.87 5.48 -29.86
N MET A 338 -31.24 4.45 -29.27
CA MET A 338 -30.15 4.43 -28.28
C MET A 338 -29.94 5.67 -27.39
N LYS A 339 -30.57 5.65 -26.21
CA LYS A 339 -29.96 6.05 -24.95
C LYS A 339 -30.13 4.87 -23.99
N ASN A 340 -29.10 4.54 -23.20
CA ASN A 340 -29.20 3.62 -22.07
C ASN A 340 -30.12 4.24 -21.02
N ASP A 341 -31.42 4.17 -21.26
CA ASP A 341 -32.43 4.80 -20.44
C ASP A 341 -32.65 3.91 -19.22
N THR A 342 -32.04 4.26 -18.09
CA THR A 342 -32.27 3.56 -16.81
C THR A 342 -33.43 4.22 -16.11
N THR A 343 -34.50 3.48 -15.82
CA THR A 343 -35.63 4.00 -15.06
C THR A 343 -35.32 3.94 -13.57
N SER A 344 -35.49 5.07 -12.86
CA SER A 344 -35.36 5.11 -11.41
C SER A 344 -36.66 4.63 -10.75
N GLN A 345 -36.54 3.68 -9.82
CA GLN A 345 -37.63 3.16 -9.01
C GLN A 345 -37.27 3.22 -7.52
N CYS A 346 -38.24 2.94 -6.65
CA CYS A 346 -38.03 2.84 -5.22
C CYS A 346 -37.96 1.38 -4.80
N CYS A 347 -36.84 1.01 -4.18
CA CYS A 347 -36.58 -0.31 -3.63
C CYS A 347 -36.82 -0.29 -2.11
N SER A 348 -37.51 -1.30 -1.59
CA SER A 348 -37.75 -1.47 -0.14
C SER A 348 -37.77 -2.95 0.25
N GLY A 349 -37.54 -3.28 1.52
CA GLY A 349 -37.60 -4.66 2.01
C GLY A 349 -36.42 -5.00 2.93
N LEU A 350 -36.37 -6.26 3.39
CA LEU A 350 -35.37 -6.71 4.37
C LEU A 350 -33.93 -6.47 3.91
N CYS A 351 -33.62 -6.75 2.65
CA CYS A 351 -32.25 -6.56 2.14
C CYS A 351 -31.90 -5.07 2.04
N ILE A 352 -32.88 -4.22 1.73
CA ILE A 352 -32.66 -2.77 1.63
C ILE A 352 -32.37 -2.16 3.01
N ASP A 353 -33.15 -2.56 4.02
CA ASP A 353 -32.92 -2.14 5.41
C ASP A 353 -31.54 -2.59 5.91
N LEU A 354 -31.15 -3.83 5.57
CA LEU A 354 -29.84 -4.37 5.94
C LEU A 354 -28.69 -3.62 5.23
N LEU A 355 -28.84 -3.31 3.94
CA LEU A 355 -27.87 -2.53 3.18
C LEU A 355 -27.67 -1.14 3.78
N ALA A 356 -28.78 -0.45 4.08
CA ALA A 356 -28.74 0.87 4.70
C ALA A 356 -28.05 0.82 6.06
N LYS A 357 -28.27 -0.24 6.85
CA LYS A 357 -27.58 -0.42 8.13
C LYS A 357 -26.07 -0.66 7.97
N PHE A 358 -25.66 -1.47 7.00
CA PHE A 358 -24.25 -1.66 6.69
C PHE A 358 -23.59 -0.39 6.17
N ALA A 359 -24.26 0.38 5.33
CA ALA A 359 -23.77 1.66 4.82
C ALA A 359 -23.51 2.65 5.95
N ASP A 360 -24.40 2.72 6.94
CA ASP A 360 -24.25 3.55 8.15
C ASP A 360 -23.11 3.06 9.06
N ASP A 361 -23.05 1.76 9.36
CA ASP A 361 -22.05 1.20 10.28
C ASP A 361 -20.63 1.20 9.68
N LEU A 362 -20.52 0.96 8.38
CA LEU A 362 -19.25 0.83 7.66
C LEU A 362 -18.89 2.10 6.86
N GLN A 363 -19.73 3.13 6.89
CA GLN A 363 -19.51 4.44 6.26
C GLN A 363 -19.19 4.35 4.76
N PHE A 364 -20.07 3.71 3.98
CA PHE A 364 -19.98 3.66 2.51
C PHE A 364 -21.24 4.20 1.84
N GLU A 365 -21.11 4.72 0.62
CA GLU A 365 -22.23 5.09 -0.24
C GLU A 365 -22.46 3.96 -1.27
N TYR A 366 -23.67 3.86 -1.80
CA TYR A 366 -24.00 2.79 -2.74
C TYR A 366 -24.96 3.22 -3.83
N ASP A 367 -24.78 2.63 -5.01
CA ASP A 367 -25.69 2.71 -6.14
C ASP A 367 -26.37 1.37 -6.35
N LEU A 368 -27.68 1.33 -6.16
CA LEU A 368 -28.47 0.10 -6.19
C LEU A 368 -29.01 -0.13 -7.61
N ILE A 369 -28.52 -1.17 -8.28
CA ILE A 369 -28.84 -1.47 -9.68
C ILE A 369 -29.45 -2.86 -9.81
N ARG A 370 -30.59 -2.93 -10.51
CA ARG A 370 -31.19 -4.22 -10.83
C ARG A 370 -30.38 -4.91 -11.90
N VAL A 371 -30.12 -6.20 -11.73
CA VAL A 371 -29.46 -7.02 -12.77
C VAL A 371 -30.23 -6.95 -14.10
N GLU A 372 -29.48 -6.88 -15.21
CA GLU A 372 -30.05 -6.81 -16.57
C GLU A 372 -30.78 -8.10 -16.97
N ASP A 373 -30.16 -9.26 -16.75
CA ASP A 373 -30.77 -10.58 -16.89
C ASP A 373 -31.38 -10.97 -15.53
N PRO A 374 -32.72 -10.94 -15.34
CA PRO A 374 -33.39 -11.11 -14.05
C PRO A 374 -33.35 -12.58 -13.57
N LYS A 375 -32.15 -13.11 -13.38
CA LYS A 375 -31.84 -14.46 -12.97
C LYS A 375 -30.78 -14.43 -11.87
N TRP A 376 -30.86 -15.41 -10.99
CA TRP A 376 -29.88 -15.61 -9.91
C TRP A 376 -28.48 -15.92 -10.42
N GLY A 377 -28.38 -16.60 -11.56
CA GLY A 377 -27.13 -17.13 -12.06
C GLY A 377 -27.07 -18.65 -11.96
N ILE A 378 -27.06 -19.28 -13.13
CA ILE A 378 -26.80 -20.70 -13.34
C ILE A 378 -25.65 -20.84 -14.33
N LEU A 379 -24.88 -21.91 -14.17
CA LEU A 379 -23.77 -22.22 -15.07
C LEU A 379 -24.32 -22.91 -16.32
N ILE A 380 -24.22 -22.26 -17.48
CA ILE A 380 -24.64 -22.82 -18.78
C ILE A 380 -23.42 -22.83 -19.68
N ASN A 381 -23.02 -24.02 -20.15
CA ASN A 381 -21.88 -24.18 -21.06
C ASN A 381 -20.58 -23.50 -20.56
N GLY A 382 -20.32 -23.60 -19.25
CA GLY A 382 -19.13 -23.01 -18.61
C GLY A 382 -19.20 -21.49 -18.40
N LYS A 383 -20.30 -20.82 -18.75
CA LYS A 383 -20.50 -19.39 -18.50
C LYS A 383 -21.66 -19.15 -17.54
N TRP A 384 -21.44 -18.27 -16.57
CA TRP A 384 -22.49 -17.81 -15.66
C TRP A 384 -23.43 -16.82 -16.36
N ASN A 385 -24.69 -16.78 -15.94
CA ASN A 385 -25.66 -15.74 -16.33
C ASN A 385 -26.13 -14.94 -15.11
N GLY A 386 -27.07 -14.00 -15.31
CA GLY A 386 -27.71 -13.26 -14.23
C GLY A 386 -26.75 -12.57 -13.26
N LEU A 387 -27.13 -12.55 -11.96
CA LEU A 387 -26.35 -11.91 -10.90
C LEU A 387 -24.93 -12.47 -10.78
N MET A 388 -24.77 -13.79 -10.90
CA MET A 388 -23.45 -14.44 -10.87
C MET A 388 -22.53 -13.93 -11.98
N SER A 389 -23.05 -13.76 -13.21
CA SER A 389 -22.27 -13.20 -14.32
C SER A 389 -21.80 -11.79 -14.00
N SER A 390 -22.68 -10.95 -13.45
CA SER A 390 -22.34 -9.56 -13.11
C SER A 390 -21.29 -9.46 -12.01
N LEU A 391 -21.28 -10.39 -11.04
CA LEU A 391 -20.23 -10.46 -10.01
C LEU A 391 -18.89 -10.93 -10.60
N VAL A 392 -18.89 -12.03 -11.37
CA VAL A 392 -17.66 -12.59 -11.97
C VAL A 392 -17.02 -11.62 -12.96
N GLU A 393 -17.84 -10.88 -13.72
CA GLU A 393 -17.39 -9.84 -14.66
C GLU A 393 -17.07 -8.50 -13.96
N LYS A 394 -17.17 -8.41 -12.63
CA LYS A 394 -16.94 -7.19 -11.83
C LYS A 394 -17.79 -5.98 -12.26
N LYS A 395 -19.01 -6.23 -12.71
CA LYS A 395 -20.02 -5.19 -12.97
C LYS A 395 -20.68 -4.69 -11.69
N PHE A 396 -20.77 -5.56 -10.68
CA PHE A 396 -21.22 -5.23 -9.34
C PHE A 396 -20.12 -5.57 -8.35
N ASP A 397 -19.89 -4.69 -7.37
CA ASP A 397 -18.92 -4.89 -6.30
C ASP A 397 -19.47 -5.84 -5.23
N MET A 398 -20.78 -5.80 -5.04
CA MET A 398 -21.53 -6.65 -4.12
C MET A 398 -22.91 -6.96 -4.69
N VAL A 399 -23.48 -8.08 -4.29
CA VAL A 399 -24.89 -8.40 -4.51
C VAL A 399 -25.56 -8.63 -3.16
N LEU A 400 -26.70 -7.98 -2.94
CA LEU A 400 -27.48 -8.17 -1.72
C LEU A 400 -28.92 -8.54 -2.07
N THR A 401 -29.23 -9.83 -1.93
CA THR A 401 -30.54 -10.42 -2.22
C THR A 401 -30.56 -11.85 -1.63
N SER A 402 -31.65 -12.59 -1.81
CA SER A 402 -31.90 -13.96 -1.33
C SER A 402 -31.12 -15.03 -2.13
N LEU A 403 -29.88 -14.72 -2.51
CA LEU A 403 -29.02 -15.64 -3.25
C LEU A 403 -28.58 -16.80 -2.37
N LYS A 404 -28.98 -18.02 -2.74
CA LYS A 404 -28.58 -19.25 -2.03
C LYS A 404 -27.09 -19.54 -2.22
N VAL A 405 -26.43 -19.84 -1.10
CA VAL A 405 -25.06 -20.38 -1.05
C VAL A 405 -25.05 -21.80 -1.60
N ASN A 406 -24.10 -22.10 -2.48
CA ASN A 406 -23.80 -23.45 -2.95
C ASN A 406 -22.34 -23.57 -3.42
N GLY A 407 -21.83 -24.79 -3.51
CA GLY A 407 -20.40 -25.02 -3.81
C GLY A 407 -19.96 -24.56 -5.20
N GLU A 408 -20.84 -24.60 -6.22
CA GLU A 408 -20.49 -24.08 -7.55
C GLU A 408 -20.30 -22.57 -7.53
N ARG A 409 -21.14 -21.84 -6.79
CA ARG A 409 -21.03 -20.38 -6.65
C ARG A 409 -19.85 -20.00 -5.77
N GLU A 410 -19.64 -20.68 -4.64
CA GLU A 410 -18.48 -20.44 -3.74
C GLU A 410 -17.13 -20.67 -4.43
N SER A 411 -17.08 -21.45 -5.50
CA SER A 411 -15.84 -21.66 -6.26
C SER A 411 -15.39 -20.45 -7.08
N VAL A 412 -16.27 -19.45 -7.29
CA VAL A 412 -16.00 -18.28 -8.14
C VAL A 412 -16.28 -16.93 -7.48
N ILE A 413 -17.01 -16.91 -6.36
CA ILE A 413 -17.30 -15.70 -5.57
C ILE A 413 -17.18 -16.01 -4.07
N ASP A 414 -16.90 -14.97 -3.28
CA ASP A 414 -16.90 -15.06 -1.82
C ASP A 414 -18.30 -14.74 -1.26
N PHE A 415 -18.74 -15.52 -0.26
CA PHE A 415 -19.99 -15.28 0.47
C PHE A 415 -19.72 -14.72 1.87
N SER A 416 -20.64 -13.89 2.37
CA SER A 416 -20.70 -13.51 3.78
C SER A 416 -21.26 -14.65 4.63
N ALA A 417 -21.23 -14.47 5.96
CA ALA A 417 -22.03 -15.30 6.85
C ALA A 417 -23.52 -15.14 6.50
N PRO A 418 -24.29 -16.24 6.42
CA PRO A 418 -25.72 -16.17 6.07
C PRO A 418 -26.48 -15.35 7.12
N PHE A 419 -27.28 -14.39 6.68
CA PHE A 419 -28.09 -13.53 7.55
C PHE A 419 -29.49 -14.10 7.85
N LEU A 420 -29.91 -15.11 7.09
CA LEU A 420 -31.19 -15.80 7.28
C LEU A 420 -31.01 -17.29 6.99
N GLU A 421 -31.40 -18.12 7.95
CA GLU A 421 -31.53 -19.56 7.73
C GLU A 421 -32.79 -19.86 6.92
N SER A 422 -32.63 -20.59 5.82
CA SER A 422 -33.76 -21.04 5.00
C SER A 422 -33.67 -22.54 4.71
N GLY A 423 -34.82 -23.20 4.72
CA GLY A 423 -34.97 -24.61 4.38
C GLY A 423 -35.90 -24.82 3.18
N THR A 424 -35.92 -26.04 2.65
CA THR A 424 -36.90 -26.43 1.61
C THR A 424 -38.16 -26.96 2.28
N THR A 425 -39.29 -26.31 2.05
CA THR A 425 -40.60 -26.71 2.59
C THR A 425 -41.60 -26.92 1.45
N ILE A 426 -42.47 -27.91 1.60
CA ILE A 426 -43.54 -28.18 0.63
C ILE A 426 -44.83 -27.55 1.14
N LEU A 427 -45.43 -26.65 0.35
CA LEU A 427 -46.75 -26.10 0.62
C LEU A 427 -47.81 -26.97 -0.05
N VAL A 428 -48.78 -27.45 0.74
CA VAL A 428 -49.92 -28.23 0.24
C VAL A 428 -51.24 -27.57 0.65
N ALA A 429 -52.23 -27.62 -0.23
CA ALA A 429 -53.57 -27.16 0.11
C ALA A 429 -54.18 -28.06 1.19
N LYS A 430 -54.63 -27.47 2.29
CA LYS A 430 -55.35 -28.19 3.34
C LYS A 430 -56.75 -28.54 2.82
N ARG A 431 -57.01 -29.81 2.50
CA ARG A 431 -58.37 -30.29 2.25
C ARG A 431 -59.11 -30.36 3.59
N THR A 432 -60.15 -29.55 3.76
CA THR A 432 -61.15 -29.77 4.79
C THR A 432 -62.01 -30.96 4.35
N GLY A 433 -61.94 -32.07 5.09
CA GLY A 433 -62.86 -33.20 4.88
C GLY A 433 -64.31 -32.75 5.09
N ILE A 434 -65.21 -33.28 4.27
CA ILE A 434 -66.67 -33.19 4.49
C ILE A 434 -67.02 -34.00 5.72
#